data_AF-A0A2S9FCQ0-F1
#
_entry.id   AF-A0A2S9FCQ0-F1
#
_cell.length_a   1.000
_cell.length_b   1.000
_cell.length_c   1.000
_cell.angle_alpha   90.00
_cell.angle_beta   90.00
_cell.angle_gamma   90.00
#
_symmetry.space_group_name_H-M   'P 1'
#
loop_
_entity.id
_entity.type
_entity.pdbx_description
1 polymer ?
#
loop_
_entity_poly.entity_id
_entity_poly.type
_entity_poly.pdbx_seq_one_letter_code
_entity_poly.pdbx_strand_id
1 'polypeptide(L)'
;FLEAVPAGGDVYVMKNIIHDWSDAESLTILRNIRTAIADGGRLVLLEMVLPERASSFIGHMLDLEMLLMVSGKERTRAEYEQLLRQAGFRLTRVIPTVSPISVVEAVTV
;
A
#
# COMPACT_ATOMS: atom_id res chain seq x y z
N PHE A 1 -7.71 -9.75 7.47
CA PHE A 1 -6.87 -8.58 7.79
C PHE A 1 -7.65 -7.43 8.44
N LEU A 2 -8.97 -7.28 8.25
CA LEU A 2 -9.75 -6.22 8.91
C LEU A 2 -9.92 -6.43 10.43
N GLU A 3 -9.95 -7.69 10.87
CA GLU A 3 -9.98 -8.05 12.29
C GLU A 3 -8.56 -8.33 12.82
N ALA A 4 -7.84 -9.24 12.16
CA ALA A 4 -6.46 -9.59 12.49
C ALA A 4 -5.71 -10.20 11.28
N VAL A 5 -4.41 -10.40 11.45
CA VAL A 5 -3.52 -11.19 10.58
C VAL A 5 -2.65 -12.10 11.45
N PRO A 6 -2.11 -13.23 10.93
CA PRO A 6 -1.18 -14.08 11.68
C PRO A 6 -0.01 -13.25 12.22
N ALA A 7 0.48 -13.55 13.43
CA ALA A 7 1.53 -12.78 14.10
C ALA A 7 2.93 -13.37 13.92
N GLY A 8 3.95 -12.53 14.12
CA GLY A 8 5.36 -12.92 14.17
C GLY A 8 6.04 -13.07 12.81
N GLY A 9 5.43 -12.60 11.72
CA GLY A 9 6.06 -12.62 10.41
C GLY A 9 7.18 -11.59 10.29
N ASP A 10 8.29 -11.98 9.67
CA ASP A 10 9.40 -11.06 9.34
C ASP A 10 9.03 -10.12 8.18
N VAL A 11 8.16 -10.58 7.27
CA VAL A 11 7.70 -9.85 6.10
C VAL A 11 6.22 -10.08 5.85
N TYR A 12 5.46 -9.00 5.65
CA TYR A 12 4.07 -9.03 5.20
C TYR A 12 4.02 -8.50 3.77
N VAL A 13 3.46 -9.29 2.86
CA VAL A 13 3.33 -8.94 1.45
C VAL A 13 1.85 -8.81 1.10
N MET A 14 1.48 -7.69 0.49
CA MET A 14 0.13 -7.46 -0.04
C MET A 14 0.23 -7.02 -1.49
N LYS A 15 -0.58 -7.61 -2.37
CA LYS A 15 -0.60 -7.27 -3.79
C LYS A 15 -2.02 -6.92 -4.20
N ASN A 16 -2.21 -5.73 -4.75
CA ASN A 16 -3.52 -5.24 -5.17
C ASN A 16 -4.55 -5.42 -4.06
N ILE A 17 -4.22 -4.92 -2.86
CA ILE A 17 -5.12 -4.98 -1.70
C ILE A 17 -5.44 -3.57 -1.26
N ILE A 18 -4.43 -2.71 -1.06
CA ILE A 18 -4.63 -1.41 -0.42
C ILE A 18 -5.35 -0.43 -1.34
N HIS A 19 -5.25 -0.61 -2.66
CA HIS A 19 -5.99 0.20 -3.62
C HIS A 19 -7.51 -0.01 -3.59
N ASP A 20 -8.01 -1.15 -3.11
CA ASP A 20 -9.45 -1.46 -3.05
C ASP A 20 -10.19 -0.67 -1.96
N TRP A 21 -9.45 -0.11 -1.00
CA TRP A 21 -9.99 0.43 0.24
C TRP A 21 -9.84 1.95 0.33
N SER A 22 -10.79 2.58 1.02
CA SER A 22 -10.66 3.97 1.43
C SER A 22 -9.43 4.17 2.32
N ASP A 23 -9.00 5.41 2.52
CA ASP A 23 -7.85 5.70 3.40
C ASP A 23 -8.12 5.25 4.85
N ALA A 24 -9.36 5.37 5.35
CA ALA A 24 -9.73 4.93 6.69
C ALA A 24 -9.63 3.41 6.86
N GLU A 25 -10.16 2.66 5.91
CA GLU A 25 -10.10 1.19 5.92
C GLU A 25 -8.66 0.71 5.70
N SER A 26 -7.92 1.31 4.77
CA SER A 26 -6.51 1.03 4.55
C SER A 26 -5.69 1.20 5.83
N LEU A 27 -5.95 2.27 6.61
CA LEU A 27 -5.29 2.47 7.90
C LEU A 27 -5.62 1.36 8.91
N THR A 28 -6.86 0.88 8.95
CA THR A 28 -7.25 -0.24 9.81
C THR A 28 -6.44 -1.49 9.45
N ILE A 29 -6.36 -1.82 8.16
CA ILE A 29 -5.59 -2.97 7.66
C ILE A 29 -4.11 -2.86 8.03
N LEU A 30 -3.50 -1.71 7.73
CA LEU A 30 -2.08 -1.47 7.98
C LEU A 30 -1.76 -1.49 9.48
N ARG A 31 -2.64 -0.94 10.34
CA ARG A 31 -2.46 -1.00 11.80
C ARG A 31 -2.54 -2.42 12.34
N ASN A 32 -3.44 -3.25 11.81
CA ASN A 32 -3.49 -4.66 12.19
C ASN A 32 -2.21 -5.39 11.82
N ILE A 33 -1.62 -5.08 10.66
CA ILE A 33 -0.29 -5.60 10.29
C ILE A 33 0.79 -5.05 11.21
N ARG A 34 0.76 -3.76 11.56
CA ARG A 34 1.73 -3.15 12.47
C ARG A 34 1.76 -3.83 13.84
N THR A 35 0.60 -4.28 14.33
CA THR A 35 0.48 -5.01 15.60
C THR A 35 1.00 -6.45 15.49
N ALA A 36 0.86 -7.08 14.33
CA ALA A 36 1.19 -8.49 14.15
C ALA A 36 2.64 -8.75 13.71
N ILE A 37 3.25 -7.79 13.01
CA ILE A 37 4.59 -7.91 12.44
C ILE A 37 5.67 -8.00 13.51
N ALA A 38 6.69 -8.83 13.28
CA ALA A 38 7.84 -8.94 14.18
C ALA A 38 8.62 -7.62 14.26
N ASP A 39 9.35 -7.42 15.35
CA ASP A 39 10.25 -6.27 15.52
C ASP A 39 11.30 -6.25 14.41
N GLY A 40 11.46 -5.11 13.74
CA GLY A 40 12.35 -4.97 12.59
C GLY A 40 11.81 -5.60 11.29
N GLY A 41 10.58 -6.11 11.31
CA GLY A 41 9.92 -6.67 10.14
C GLY A 41 9.61 -5.63 9.06
N ARG A 42 9.29 -6.13 7.86
CA ARG A 42 9.04 -5.33 6.67
C ARG A 42 7.63 -5.50 6.13
N LEU A 43 7.06 -4.40 5.67
CA LEU A 43 5.85 -4.39 4.87
C LEU A 43 6.21 -4.16 3.41
N VAL A 44 5.66 -4.99 2.51
CA VAL A 44 5.84 -4.89 1.07
C VAL A 44 4.48 -4.81 0.40
N LEU A 45 4.18 -3.68 -0.23
CA LEU A 45 2.99 -3.51 -1.07
C LEU A 45 3.39 -3.62 -2.54
N LEU A 46 2.62 -4.40 -3.29
CA LEU A 46 2.74 -4.54 -4.73
C LEU A 46 1.52 -3.87 -5.36
N GLU A 47 1.68 -2.60 -5.73
CA GLU A 47 0.59 -1.70 -6.14
C GLU A 47 0.99 -0.85 -7.36
N MET A 48 0.02 -0.31 -8.10
CA MET A 48 0.30 0.62 -9.20
C MET A 48 0.48 2.05 -8.69
N VAL A 49 1.72 2.42 -8.36
CA VAL A 49 2.01 3.76 -7.86
C VAL A 49 1.84 4.80 -8.97
N LEU A 50 0.93 5.75 -8.77
CA LEU A 50 0.68 6.80 -9.75
C LEU A 50 1.89 7.74 -9.89
N PRO A 51 2.26 8.12 -11.12
CA PRO A 51 3.30 9.12 -11.35
C PRO A 51 2.84 10.50 -10.87
N GLU A 52 3.76 11.27 -10.28
CA GLU A 52 3.45 12.62 -9.77
C GLU A 52 3.14 13.64 -10.87
N ARG A 53 3.60 13.38 -12.10
CA ARG A 53 3.32 14.21 -13.27
C ARG A 53 2.41 13.44 -14.22
N ALA A 54 1.48 14.18 -14.84
CA ALA A 54 0.58 13.65 -15.85
C ALA A 54 1.38 12.92 -16.94
N SER A 55 1.08 11.64 -17.13
CA SER A 55 1.68 10.78 -18.15
C SER A 55 0.68 9.73 -18.61
N SER A 56 0.94 9.10 -19.75
CA SER A 56 0.15 7.95 -20.17
C SER A 56 0.55 6.75 -19.32
N PHE A 57 -0.24 6.45 -18.29
CA PHE A 57 -0.04 5.35 -17.37
C PHE A 57 -1.33 4.56 -17.18
N ILE A 58 -1.26 3.24 -17.31
CA ILE A 58 -2.43 2.35 -17.21
C ILE A 58 -3.14 2.46 -15.86
N GLY A 59 -2.40 2.82 -14.79
CA GLY A 59 -2.96 3.06 -13.47
C GLY A 59 -4.04 4.15 -13.44
N HIS A 60 -4.04 5.11 -14.38
CA HIS A 60 -5.14 6.09 -14.46
C HIS A 60 -6.47 5.48 -14.91
N MET A 61 -6.43 4.44 -15.76
CA MET A 61 -7.65 3.72 -16.16
C MET A 61 -8.16 2.85 -15.01
N LEU A 62 -7.25 2.20 -14.28
CA LEU A 62 -7.58 1.45 -13.08
C LEU A 62 -8.10 2.34 -11.95
N ASP A 63 -7.58 3.54 -11.76
CA ASP A 63 -8.09 4.48 -10.76
C ASP A 63 -9.57 4.86 -11.00
N LEU A 64 -9.96 5.02 -12.28
CA LEU A 64 -11.36 5.19 -12.66
C LEU A 64 -12.19 3.93 -12.40
N GLU A 65 -11.65 2.75 -12.65
CA GLU A 65 -12.32 1.48 -12.31
C GLU A 65 -12.51 1.35 -10.80
N MET A 66 -11.48 1.68 -10.00
CA MET A 66 -11.56 1.68 -8.54
C MET A 66 -12.64 2.62 -8.04
N LEU A 67 -12.73 3.85 -8.58
CA LEU A 67 -13.79 4.81 -8.25
C LEU A 67 -15.21 4.29 -8.56
N LEU A 68 -15.38 3.51 -9.63
CA LEU A 68 -16.68 3.02 -10.09
C LEU A 68 -17.10 1.73 -9.40
N MET A 69 -16.14 0.86 -9.06
CA MET A 69 -16.39 -0.51 -8.61
C MET A 69 -16.29 -0.66 -7.09
N VAL A 70 -15.46 0.15 -6.44
CA VAL A 70 -15.16 0.10 -4.99
C VAL A 70 -15.01 1.52 -4.44
N SER A 71 -14.82 1.69 -3.12
CA SER A 71 -14.50 3.01 -2.52
C SER A 71 -12.98 3.23 -2.43
N GLY A 72 -12.26 2.66 -3.40
CA GLY A 72 -10.81 2.60 -3.48
C GLY A 72 -10.21 3.74 -4.31
N LYS A 73 -8.87 3.76 -4.40
CA LYS A 73 -8.11 4.63 -5.29
C LYS A 73 -6.70 4.11 -5.51
N GLU A 74 -6.16 4.39 -6.69
CA GLU A 74 -4.72 4.31 -6.89
C GLU A 74 -4.05 5.50 -6.20
N ARG A 75 -2.82 5.29 -5.71
CA ARG A 75 -2.13 6.28 -4.87
C ARG A 75 -0.78 6.65 -5.47
N THR A 76 -0.44 7.92 -5.36
CA THR A 76 0.91 8.42 -5.62
C THR A 76 1.87 7.97 -4.53
N ARG A 77 3.18 8.11 -4.78
CA ARG A 77 4.22 7.87 -3.78
C ARG A 77 3.97 8.67 -2.49
N ALA A 78 3.63 9.95 -2.62
CA ALA A 78 3.42 10.84 -1.48
C ALA A 78 2.21 10.40 -0.63
N GLU A 79 1.13 9.94 -1.27
CA GLU A 79 -0.03 9.39 -0.57
C GLU A 79 0.29 8.09 0.16
N TYR A 80 1.05 7.18 -0.46
CA TYR A 80 1.54 5.98 0.21
C TYR A 80 2.42 6.31 1.42
N GLU A 81 3.33 7.27 1.29
CA GLU A 81 4.17 7.73 2.40
C GLU A 81 3.33 8.27 3.56
N GLN A 82 2.34 9.11 3.27
CA GLN A 82 1.43 9.65 4.28
C GLN A 82 0.58 8.56 4.96
N LEU A 83 0.06 7.61 4.18
CA LEU A 83 -0.75 6.50 4.68
C LEU A 83 0.07 5.58 5.60
N LEU A 84 1.26 5.17 5.15
CA LEU A 84 2.19 4.33 5.91
C LEU A 84 2.61 4.99 7.22
N ARG A 85 2.94 6.29 7.17
CA ARG A 85 3.33 7.06 8.36
C ARG A 85 2.22 7.06 9.42
N GLN A 86 0.97 7.23 9.02
CA GLN A 86 -0.18 7.21 9.92
C GLN A 86 -0.49 5.82 10.51
N ALA A 87 0.03 4.76 9.89
CA ALA A 87 -0.10 3.38 10.34
C ALA A 87 1.11 2.86 11.15
N GLY A 88 2.11 3.71 11.43
CA GLY A 88 3.30 3.31 12.19
C GLY A 88 4.39 2.65 11.34
N PHE A 89 4.43 2.94 10.04
CA PHE A 89 5.48 2.52 9.13
C PHE A 89 6.22 3.72 8.54
N ARG A 90 7.48 3.49 8.15
CA ARG A 90 8.27 4.44 7.36
C ARG A 90 8.51 3.86 5.97
N LEU A 91 8.06 4.57 4.95
CA LEU A 91 8.39 4.25 3.56
C LEU A 91 9.90 4.34 3.36
N THR A 92 10.49 3.31 2.78
CA THR A 92 11.94 3.25 2.51
C THR A 92 12.26 3.41 1.04
N ARG A 93 11.52 2.72 0.16
CA ARG A 93 11.71 2.76 -1.28
C ARG A 93 10.43 2.42 -2.04
N VAL A 94 10.32 2.97 -3.23
CA VAL A 94 9.37 2.54 -4.26
C VAL A 94 10.21 2.08 -5.45
N ILE A 95 10.13 0.80 -5.78
CA ILE A 95 10.95 0.18 -6.83
C ILE A 95 10.04 -0.12 -8.03
N PRO A 96 10.31 0.46 -9.22
CA PRO A 96 9.57 0.11 -10.42
C PRO A 96 9.90 -1.33 -10.85
N THR A 97 8.95 -2.02 -11.46
CA THR A 97 9.17 -3.33 -12.08
C THR A 97 9.05 -3.24 -13.60
N VAL A 98 9.25 -4.35 -14.29
CA VAL A 98 8.95 -4.45 -15.74
C VAL A 98 7.45 -4.40 -16.04
N SER A 99 6.61 -4.51 -15.01
CA SER A 99 5.16 -4.36 -15.10
C SER A 99 4.72 -3.00 -14.54
N PRO A 100 3.46 -2.59 -14.75
CA PRO A 100 2.90 -1.39 -14.13
C PRO A 100 2.91 -1.39 -12.59
N ILE A 101 3.12 -2.55 -11.96
CA ILE A 101 3.18 -2.69 -10.50
C ILE A 101 4.55 -2.23 -10.00
N SER A 102 4.56 -1.47 -8.91
CA SER A 102 5.75 -1.09 -8.16
C SER A 102 5.81 -1.81 -6.81
N VAL A 103 7.01 -2.03 -6.30
CA VAL A 103 7.25 -2.53 -4.94
C VAL A 103 7.40 -1.34 -3.99
N VAL A 104 6.44 -1.15 -3.10
CA VAL A 104 6.48 -0.15 -2.02
C VAL A 104 6.95 -0.84 -0.74
N GLU A 105 8.19 -0.60 -0.33
CA GLU A 105 8.77 -1.21 0.88
C GLU A 105 8.75 -0.24 2.05
N ALA A 106 8.26 -0.70 3.20
CA ALA A 106 8.23 0.05 4.45
C ALA A 106 8.74 -0.78 5.63
N VAL A 107 9.28 -0.10 6.63
CA VAL A 107 9.75 -0.70 7.90
C VAL A 107 8.92 -0.18 9.07
N THR A 108 8.83 -0.97 10.14
CA THR A 108 8.17 -0.57 11.38
C THR A 108 8.85 0.64 12.03
N VAL A 109 8.06 1.54 12.61
CA VAL A 109 8.50 2.63 13.50
C VAL A 109 7.95 2.42 14.89
#